data_AF-A0A7S0NT06-F1
#
_entry.id   AF-A0A7S0NT06-F1
#
_cell.length_a   1.000
_cell.length_b   1.000
_cell.length_c   1.000
_cell.angle_alpha   90.00
_cell.angle_beta   90.00
_cell.angle_gamma   90.00
#
_symmetry.space_group_name_H-M   'P 1'
#
loop_
_entity.id
_entity.type
_entity.pdbx_description
1 polymer ?
#
loop_
_entity_poly.entity_id
_entity_poly.type
_entity_poly.pdbx_seq_one_letter_code
_entity_poly.pdbx_strand_id
1 'polypeptide(L)'
;RRSSMSGAKSWIVDVLGLRRQSARAQAQPPALEGALPASVGSRRAPLQPAPQRAINGSSARLANTSSPSEALEVLRKATAALETHFAQEGTRGIAAEVLGNDQSNKEIAVLVRGQLCTALSRVLLHGFKSFKLIGRYHIWDFVQQASISTRERLHKGGASTKSADEQQRERAEQAMAAAVEAVNSLDAGGEGGPVNNPNIKFRSFVCSGLNAGLLHEWIGVINADKQTMNKFYKAWACVRDH
;
A
#
# COMPACT_ATOMS: atom_id res chain seq x y z
N ARG A 1 29.63 12.65 -26.79
CA ARG A 1 28.36 12.82 -26.03
C ARG A 1 28.18 11.60 -25.14
N ARG A 2 28.29 11.73 -23.81
CA ARG A 2 27.90 10.68 -22.84
C ARG A 2 27.04 11.36 -21.79
N SER A 3 25.76 11.01 -21.70
CA SER A 3 24.88 11.47 -20.63
C SER A 3 24.67 10.29 -19.69
N SER A 4 25.25 10.37 -18.48
CA SER A 4 25.04 9.36 -17.46
C SER A 4 23.70 9.58 -16.78
N MET A 5 22.73 8.70 -17.02
CA MET A 5 21.39 8.76 -16.42
C MET A 5 21.22 7.75 -15.28
N SER A 6 22.17 7.71 -14.33
CA SER A 6 22.14 6.79 -13.18
C SER A 6 21.62 7.43 -11.87
N GLY A 7 20.72 8.42 -11.96
CA GLY A 7 20.45 9.34 -10.85
C GLY A 7 19.10 9.24 -10.11
N ALA A 8 18.13 8.43 -10.55
CA ALA A 8 16.73 8.56 -10.08
C ALA A 8 15.95 7.23 -9.89
N LYS A 9 16.58 6.16 -9.38
CA LYS A 9 15.94 4.83 -9.23
C LYS A 9 15.60 4.40 -7.79
N SER A 10 15.75 5.28 -6.79
CA SER A 10 15.90 4.83 -5.39
C SER A 10 14.70 5.06 -4.46
N TRP A 11 14.11 6.26 -4.37
CA TRP A 11 13.43 6.65 -3.12
C TRP A 11 12.21 5.81 -2.71
N ILE A 12 11.32 5.41 -3.62
CA ILE A 12 10.19 4.52 -3.26
C ILE A 12 10.67 3.06 -3.04
N VAL A 13 11.78 2.67 -3.67
CA VAL A 13 12.42 1.34 -3.52
C VAL A 13 13.31 1.27 -2.28
N ASP A 14 13.65 2.41 -1.67
CA ASP A 14 14.34 2.51 -0.38
C ASP A 14 13.34 2.75 0.77
N VAL A 15 12.23 3.48 0.54
CA VAL A 15 11.23 3.81 1.59
C VAL A 15 10.06 2.81 1.65
N LEU A 16 9.83 2.01 0.61
CA LEU A 16 9.03 0.78 0.68
C LEU A 16 9.93 -0.45 0.47
N GLY A 17 11.24 -0.27 0.72
CA GLY A 17 12.31 -1.18 0.39
C GLY A 17 12.41 -2.39 1.29
N LEU A 18 11.58 -3.41 1.03
CA LEU A 18 11.69 -4.79 1.56
C LEU A 18 12.96 -5.52 1.06
N ARG A 19 14.09 -4.83 0.97
CA ARG A 19 15.39 -5.37 0.55
C ARG A 19 15.84 -6.43 1.56
N ARG A 20 15.73 -7.70 1.13
CA ARG A 20 16.38 -8.93 1.66
C ARG A 20 15.57 -9.87 2.59
N GLN A 21 14.25 -9.74 2.75
CA GLN A 21 13.49 -10.69 3.61
C GLN A 21 13.05 -12.04 2.99
N SER A 22 13.53 -12.42 1.80
CA SER A 22 13.43 -13.83 1.33
C SER A 22 14.74 -14.43 0.82
N ALA A 23 15.86 -13.70 0.86
CA ALA A 23 17.16 -14.19 0.37
C ALA A 23 17.82 -15.26 1.27
N ARG A 24 17.16 -15.68 2.36
CA ARG A 24 17.63 -16.73 3.27
C ARG A 24 16.68 -17.94 3.36
N ALA A 25 15.55 -17.92 2.64
CA ALA A 25 14.52 -18.96 2.70
C ALA A 25 14.70 -20.11 1.68
N GLN A 26 15.92 -20.34 1.19
CA GLN A 26 16.22 -21.46 0.28
C GLN A 26 17.52 -22.18 0.66
N ALA A 27 17.40 -23.19 1.53
CA ALA A 27 18.27 -24.37 1.62
C ALA A 27 17.49 -25.51 2.30
N GLN A 28 17.64 -26.73 1.79
CA GLN A 28 16.82 -27.95 1.98
C GLN A 28 16.61 -28.50 3.42
N PRO A 29 15.64 -29.43 3.61
CA PRO A 29 15.22 -29.96 4.92
C PRO A 29 16.06 -31.15 5.42
N PRO A 30 15.87 -31.53 6.69
CA PRO A 30 15.48 -32.92 6.98
C PRO A 30 14.24 -33.03 7.90
N ALA A 31 13.78 -34.26 8.13
CA ALA A 31 12.51 -34.59 8.78
C ALA A 31 12.66 -35.24 10.17
N LEU A 32 11.49 -35.53 10.78
CA LEU A 32 11.16 -36.49 11.86
C LEU A 32 11.00 -35.97 13.31
N GLU A 33 9.86 -36.41 13.88
CA GLU A 33 9.52 -36.68 15.30
C GLU A 33 9.63 -35.54 16.34
N GLY A 34 8.73 -35.40 17.32
CA GLY A 34 7.49 -36.14 17.65
C GLY A 34 6.85 -35.62 18.96
N ALA A 35 5.74 -36.25 19.39
CA ALA A 35 5.08 -36.15 20.71
C ALA A 35 4.31 -34.87 21.14
N LEU A 36 2.98 -35.03 21.28
CA LEU A 36 2.08 -34.38 22.26
C LEU A 36 2.13 -35.18 23.61
N PRO A 37 1.51 -34.78 24.77
CA PRO A 37 0.37 -33.87 25.01
C PRO A 37 0.59 -32.90 26.23
N ALA A 38 -0.36 -32.30 27.00
CA ALA A 38 -1.84 -32.36 27.07
C ALA A 38 -2.53 -31.09 27.65
N SER A 39 -3.71 -30.76 27.09
CA SER A 39 -5.01 -30.38 27.70
C SER A 39 -5.24 -29.35 28.85
N VAL A 40 -6.50 -28.87 28.83
CA VAL A 40 -7.33 -28.19 29.87
C VAL A 40 -7.22 -26.66 30.02
N GLY A 41 -8.36 -25.96 29.91
CA GLY A 41 -8.47 -24.53 30.27
C GLY A 41 -9.63 -23.73 29.67
N SER A 42 -10.86 -24.26 29.63
CA SER A 42 -12.01 -23.50 29.08
C SER A 42 -12.71 -22.63 30.13
N ARG A 43 -12.85 -21.31 29.86
CA ARG A 43 -13.98 -20.46 30.29
C ARG A 43 -13.97 -19.11 29.57
N ARG A 44 -15.15 -18.63 29.17
CA ARG A 44 -15.38 -17.42 28.37
C ARG A 44 -16.37 -16.52 29.12
N ALA A 45 -16.11 -15.21 29.17
CA ALA A 45 -17.06 -14.19 29.62
C ALA A 45 -16.84 -12.88 28.82
N PRO A 46 -17.86 -12.01 28.64
CA PRO A 46 -17.90 -11.08 27.52
C PRO A 46 -17.48 -9.65 27.86
N LEU A 47 -16.85 -8.97 26.90
CA LEU A 47 -16.61 -7.53 26.95
C LEU A 47 -17.78 -6.76 26.31
N GLN A 48 -18.31 -5.76 27.02
CA GLN A 48 -19.21 -4.76 26.44
C GLN A 48 -18.41 -3.59 25.82
N PRO A 49 -18.92 -2.92 24.78
CA PRO A 49 -18.17 -1.92 24.02
C PRO A 49 -18.22 -0.51 24.63
N ALA A 50 -17.07 0.14 24.75
CA ALA A 50 -16.99 1.58 25.05
C ALA A 50 -17.12 2.42 23.75
N PRO A 51 -17.83 3.56 23.76
CA PRO A 51 -18.11 4.33 22.55
C PRO A 51 -16.94 5.27 22.18
N GLN A 52 -16.33 5.09 21.02
CA GLN A 52 -15.30 6.00 20.49
C GLN A 52 -15.77 6.79 19.27
N ARG A 53 -16.49 7.88 19.61
CA ARG A 53 -16.32 9.26 19.11
C ARG A 53 -15.75 9.40 17.68
N ALA A 54 -16.59 9.88 16.77
CA ALA A 54 -16.23 10.13 15.37
C ALA A 54 -15.02 11.08 15.21
N ILE A 55 -14.00 10.63 14.48
CA ILE A 55 -12.79 11.41 14.11
C ILE A 55 -12.74 11.67 12.59
N ASN A 56 -13.90 11.92 11.97
CA ASN A 56 -14.03 12.16 10.53
C ASN A 56 -14.17 13.66 10.23
N GLY A 57 -13.04 14.32 9.94
CA GLY A 57 -13.04 15.70 9.44
C GLY A 57 -11.67 16.37 9.36
N SER A 58 -10.78 16.10 10.32
CA SER A 58 -9.56 16.90 10.52
C SER A 58 -8.42 16.57 9.54
N SER A 59 -8.26 15.30 9.15
CA SER A 59 -7.05 14.82 8.45
C SER A 59 -6.84 15.45 7.07
N ALA A 60 -7.93 15.63 6.30
CA ALA A 60 -7.88 16.15 4.93
C ALA A 60 -7.48 17.64 4.83
N ARG A 61 -7.63 18.44 5.90
CA ARG A 61 -7.22 19.85 5.90
C ARG A 61 -5.72 20.04 6.17
N LEU A 62 -5.10 19.15 6.95
CA LEU A 62 -3.69 19.27 7.36
C LEU A 62 -2.72 18.76 6.29
N ALA A 63 -3.12 17.77 5.48
CA ALA A 63 -2.24 17.10 4.51
C ALA A 63 -1.90 17.92 3.25
N ASN A 64 -2.63 19.01 2.96
CA ASN A 64 -2.39 19.84 1.77
C ASN A 64 -1.49 21.08 2.07
N THR A 65 -0.96 21.18 3.29
CA THR A 65 -0.09 22.29 3.73
C THR A 65 1.26 21.85 4.29
N SER A 66 1.45 20.55 4.57
CA SER A 66 2.75 19.99 4.94
C SER A 66 3.74 20.10 3.77
N SER A 67 5.01 20.34 4.05
CA SER A 67 6.05 20.40 3.01
C SER A 67 6.30 19.02 2.37
N PRO A 68 6.92 18.93 1.17
CA PRO A 68 7.28 17.65 0.57
C PRO A 68 8.16 16.81 1.50
N SER A 69 9.13 17.46 2.15
CA SER A 69 10.09 16.81 3.05
C SER A 69 9.42 16.27 4.32
N GLU A 70 8.45 16.98 4.89
CA GLU A 70 7.67 16.52 6.04
C GLU A 70 6.81 15.29 5.69
N ALA A 71 6.10 15.32 4.56
CA ALA A 71 5.27 14.19 4.13
C ALA A 71 6.11 12.91 3.90
N LEU A 72 7.27 13.06 3.25
CA LEU A 72 8.23 11.97 3.06
C LEU A 72 8.83 11.48 4.38
N GLU A 73 9.12 12.37 5.33
CA GLU A 73 9.68 12.00 6.63
C GLU A 73 8.69 11.22 7.50
N VAL A 74 7.39 11.55 7.44
CA VAL A 74 6.34 10.78 8.09
C VAL A 74 6.24 9.37 7.47
N LEU A 75 6.47 9.23 6.16
CA LEU A 75 6.52 7.93 5.49
C LEU A 75 7.75 7.11 5.91
N ARG A 76 8.95 7.71 5.94
CA ARG A 76 10.17 7.03 6.44
C ARG A 76 9.98 6.48 7.85
N LYS A 77 9.39 7.25 8.75
CA LYS A 77 9.13 6.83 10.14
C LYS A 77 8.15 5.64 10.21
N ALA A 78 7.12 5.64 9.37
CA ALA A 78 6.17 4.52 9.31
C ALA A 78 6.84 3.23 8.76
N THR A 79 7.74 3.35 7.78
CA THR A 79 8.53 2.21 7.28
C THR A 79 9.52 1.70 8.34
N ALA A 80 10.28 2.58 8.98
CA ALA A 80 11.24 2.19 10.02
C ALA A 80 10.55 1.49 11.22
N ALA A 81 9.30 1.86 11.54
CA ALA A 81 8.50 1.16 12.54
C ALA A 81 8.12 -0.27 12.09
N LEU A 82 7.81 -0.48 10.82
CA LEU A 82 7.59 -1.82 10.26
C LEU A 82 8.89 -2.65 10.22
N GLU A 83 10.02 -2.07 9.83
CA GLU A 83 11.33 -2.74 9.88
C GLU A 83 11.68 -3.17 11.31
N THR A 84 11.48 -2.29 12.29
CA THR A 84 11.67 -2.59 13.73
C THR A 84 10.74 -3.70 14.20
N HIS A 85 9.49 -3.71 13.72
CA HIS A 85 8.52 -4.76 14.03
C HIS A 85 8.95 -6.13 13.50
N PHE A 86 9.39 -6.22 12.25
CA PHE A 86 9.84 -7.48 11.66
C PHE A 86 11.24 -7.92 12.14
N ALA A 87 12.07 -7.01 12.66
CA ALA A 87 13.32 -7.37 13.34
C ALA A 87 13.12 -8.22 14.63
N GLN A 88 11.88 -8.35 15.11
CA GLN A 88 11.51 -9.32 16.15
C GLN A 88 11.73 -10.78 15.74
N GLU A 89 11.79 -11.10 14.45
CA GLU A 89 12.13 -12.43 13.97
C GLU A 89 13.54 -12.84 14.40
N GLY A 90 14.55 -12.01 14.09
CA GLY A 90 15.94 -12.28 14.44
C GLY A 90 16.28 -12.10 15.92
N THR A 91 15.48 -11.33 16.68
CA THR A 91 15.77 -11.00 18.09
C THR A 91 14.92 -11.76 19.11
N ARG A 92 13.72 -12.22 18.73
CA ARG A 92 12.78 -12.94 19.60
C ARG A 92 12.37 -14.31 19.05
N GLY A 93 12.81 -14.69 17.84
CA GLY A 93 12.46 -15.96 17.21
C GLY A 93 10.99 -16.04 16.74
N ILE A 94 10.29 -14.90 16.63
CA ILE A 94 8.89 -14.86 16.20
C ILE A 94 8.87 -14.85 14.67
N ALA A 95 8.36 -15.92 14.05
CA ALA A 95 8.31 -16.07 12.59
C ALA A 95 7.62 -14.87 11.90
N ALA A 96 8.16 -14.42 10.75
CA ALA A 96 7.64 -13.29 10.01
C ALA A 96 6.14 -13.42 9.66
N GLU A 97 5.64 -14.62 9.42
CA GLU A 97 4.21 -14.88 9.16
C GLU A 97 3.33 -14.51 10.35
N VAL A 98 3.81 -14.76 11.58
CA VAL A 98 3.10 -14.40 12.82
C VAL A 98 3.16 -12.88 13.07
N LEU A 99 4.30 -12.26 12.75
CA LEU A 99 4.47 -10.81 12.84
C LEU A 99 3.62 -10.06 11.81
N GLY A 100 3.45 -10.61 10.61
CA GLY A 100 2.69 -10.02 9.51
C GLY A 100 1.18 -10.27 9.53
N ASN A 101 0.71 -11.29 10.25
CA ASN A 101 -0.70 -11.68 10.27
C ASN A 101 -1.52 -10.87 11.30
N ASP A 102 -2.45 -10.03 10.82
CA ASP A 102 -3.28 -9.17 11.68
C ASP A 102 -4.34 -9.91 12.52
N GLN A 103 -4.53 -11.22 12.29
CA GLN A 103 -5.34 -12.09 13.15
C GLN A 103 -4.57 -12.47 14.41
N SER A 104 -3.30 -12.86 14.25
CA SER A 104 -2.41 -13.31 15.33
C SER A 104 -1.71 -12.16 16.08
N ASN A 105 -1.36 -11.09 15.37
CA ASN A 105 -0.69 -9.93 15.94
C ASN A 105 -1.49 -8.65 15.63
N LYS A 106 -1.98 -7.92 16.63
CA LYS A 106 -2.74 -6.68 16.39
C LYS A 106 -1.87 -5.46 16.11
N GLU A 107 -0.57 -5.52 16.39
CA GLU A 107 0.38 -4.43 16.21
C GLU A 107 0.61 -4.11 14.72
N ILE A 108 0.81 -5.12 13.86
CA ILE A 108 0.95 -4.92 12.41
C ILE A 108 -0.27 -4.20 11.81
N ALA A 109 -1.46 -4.47 12.36
CA ALA A 109 -2.70 -3.83 11.97
C ALA A 109 -2.74 -2.32 12.30
N VAL A 110 -2.03 -1.89 13.35
CA VAL A 110 -1.84 -0.47 13.74
C VAL A 110 -0.75 0.17 12.89
N LEU A 111 0.40 -0.51 12.72
CA LEU A 111 1.52 -0.02 11.92
C LEU A 111 1.10 0.20 10.46
N VAL A 112 0.45 -0.78 9.82
CA VAL A 112 -0.02 -0.65 8.44
C VAL A 112 -1.18 0.33 8.32
N ARG A 113 -2.33 0.04 8.96
CA ARG A 113 -3.59 0.77 8.69
C ARG A 113 -3.63 2.14 9.37
N GLY A 114 -2.96 2.28 10.52
CA GLY A 114 -2.88 3.51 11.30
C GLY A 114 -1.74 4.43 10.85
N GLN A 115 -0.53 3.89 10.66
CA GLN A 115 0.65 4.70 10.35
C GLN A 115 0.96 4.72 8.84
N LEU A 116 1.33 3.61 8.22
CA LEU A 116 1.78 3.55 6.82
C LEU A 116 0.73 4.08 5.84
N CYS A 117 -0.52 3.63 5.93
CA CYS A 117 -1.61 4.13 5.08
C CYS A 117 -1.84 5.64 5.26
N THR A 118 -1.68 6.16 6.48
CA THR A 118 -1.83 7.60 6.77
C THR A 118 -0.65 8.39 6.21
N ALA A 119 0.58 7.88 6.33
CA ALA A 119 1.78 8.51 5.83
C ALA A 119 1.81 8.56 4.29
N LEU A 120 1.50 7.43 3.64
CA LEU A 120 1.41 7.34 2.19
C LEU A 120 0.27 8.23 1.64
N SER A 121 -0.85 8.32 2.36
CA SER A 121 -1.93 9.28 2.05
C SER A 121 -1.45 10.73 2.10
N ARG A 122 -0.61 11.13 3.07
CA ARG A 122 -0.04 12.49 3.10
C ARG A 122 0.83 12.79 1.88
N VAL A 123 1.69 11.84 1.48
CA VAL A 123 2.51 11.97 0.25
C VAL A 123 1.61 12.11 -0.99
N LEU A 124 0.58 11.27 -1.13
CA LEU A 124 -0.39 11.35 -2.24
C LEU A 124 -1.36 12.55 -2.17
N LEU A 125 -1.48 13.23 -1.03
CA LEU A 125 -2.29 14.45 -0.90
C LEU A 125 -1.50 15.73 -1.18
N HIS A 126 -0.17 15.69 -1.08
CA HIS A 126 0.69 16.84 -1.32
C HIS A 126 0.61 17.32 -2.79
N GLY A 127 -0.01 18.48 -3.01
CA GLY A 127 -0.21 19.05 -4.35
C GLY A 127 -1.37 18.41 -5.11
N PHE A 128 -2.24 17.67 -4.43
CA PHE A 128 -3.42 17.04 -5.01
C PHE A 128 -4.50 18.08 -5.33
N LYS A 129 -5.07 18.00 -6.54
CA LYS A 129 -6.15 18.88 -7.02
C LYS A 129 -7.49 18.37 -6.49
N SER A 130 -7.84 18.76 -5.27
CA SER A 130 -9.06 18.29 -4.61
C SER A 130 -10.39 18.85 -5.16
N PHE A 131 -10.41 19.62 -6.26
CA PHE A 131 -11.61 20.30 -6.77
C PHE A 131 -12.15 19.66 -8.06
N LYS A 132 -13.45 19.33 -8.09
CA LYS A 132 -14.23 18.93 -9.27
C LYS A 132 -15.17 20.09 -9.65
N LEU A 133 -15.71 20.09 -10.87
CA LEU A 133 -16.83 20.99 -11.24
C LEU A 133 -18.03 20.81 -10.28
N ILE A 134 -18.24 19.58 -9.80
CA ILE A 134 -19.20 19.24 -8.73
C ILE A 134 -18.46 18.36 -7.70
N GLY A 135 -18.37 18.85 -6.46
CA GLY A 135 -17.77 18.12 -5.34
C GLY A 135 -16.23 18.19 -5.26
N ARG A 136 -15.63 17.19 -4.59
CA ARG A 136 -14.17 17.09 -4.41
C ARG A 136 -13.61 15.78 -4.97
N TYR A 137 -12.35 15.82 -5.41
CA TYR A 137 -11.57 14.61 -5.67
C TYR A 137 -11.06 14.02 -4.35
N HIS A 138 -11.11 12.69 -4.23
CA HIS A 138 -10.38 11.89 -3.25
C HIS A 138 -9.18 11.23 -3.93
N ILE A 139 -8.12 10.89 -3.18
CA ILE A 139 -6.98 10.12 -3.74
C ILE A 139 -7.38 8.76 -4.31
N TRP A 140 -8.56 8.24 -3.97
CA TRP A 140 -9.12 7.03 -4.57
C TRP A 140 -9.58 7.26 -6.01
N ASP A 141 -10.15 8.43 -6.33
CA ASP A 141 -10.51 8.77 -7.72
C ASP A 141 -9.27 8.74 -8.64
N PHE A 142 -8.11 9.12 -8.11
CA PHE A 142 -6.82 9.05 -8.80
C PHE A 142 -6.38 7.60 -9.05
N VAL A 143 -6.39 6.75 -8.02
CA VAL A 143 -6.06 5.31 -8.15
C VAL A 143 -7.00 4.61 -9.13
N GLN A 144 -8.31 4.90 -9.07
CA GLN A 144 -9.30 4.37 -10.01
C GLN A 144 -9.01 4.83 -11.45
N GLN A 145 -8.77 6.12 -11.68
CA GLN A 145 -8.44 6.61 -13.02
C GLN A 145 -7.15 5.98 -13.57
N ALA A 146 -6.11 5.86 -12.74
CA ALA A 146 -4.85 5.25 -13.13
C ALA A 146 -5.01 3.77 -13.46
N SER A 147 -5.87 3.03 -12.74
CA SER A 147 -6.25 1.65 -13.07
C SER A 147 -6.98 1.56 -14.41
N ILE A 148 -7.97 2.42 -14.67
CA ILE A 148 -8.69 2.48 -15.95
C ILE A 148 -7.71 2.71 -17.12
N SER A 149 -6.89 3.76 -17.03
CA SER A 149 -5.90 4.07 -18.07
C SER A 149 -4.84 2.97 -18.22
N THR A 150 -4.51 2.24 -17.15
CA THR A 150 -3.62 1.07 -17.22
C THR A 150 -4.26 -0.10 -17.96
N ARG A 151 -5.53 -0.43 -17.68
CA ARG A 151 -6.28 -1.45 -18.43
C ARG A 151 -6.40 -1.11 -19.91
N GLU A 152 -6.68 0.14 -20.24
CA GLU A 152 -6.71 0.61 -21.63
C GLU A 152 -5.37 0.44 -22.36
N ARG A 153 -4.23 0.67 -21.67
CA ARG A 153 -2.89 0.42 -22.25
C ARG A 153 -2.63 -1.07 -22.41
N LEU A 154 -2.96 -1.89 -21.41
CA LEU A 154 -2.82 -3.35 -21.46
C LEU A 154 -3.64 -3.96 -22.62
N HIS A 155 -4.89 -3.54 -22.80
CA HIS A 155 -5.75 -4.00 -23.91
C HIS A 155 -5.19 -3.60 -25.30
N LYS A 156 -4.43 -2.51 -25.40
CA LYS A 156 -3.76 -2.07 -26.64
C LYS A 156 -2.40 -2.74 -26.86
N GLY A 157 -1.87 -3.45 -25.86
CA GLY A 157 -0.58 -4.13 -25.92
C GLY A 157 -0.63 -5.43 -26.72
N GLY A 158 -0.35 -5.35 -28.02
CA GLY A 158 -0.29 -6.53 -28.89
C GLY A 158 0.81 -7.53 -28.51
N ALA A 159 0.62 -8.78 -28.96
CA ALA A 159 1.60 -9.86 -28.78
C ALA A 159 2.94 -9.51 -29.43
N SER A 160 3.91 -9.16 -28.59
CA SER A 160 5.25 -8.71 -28.95
C SER A 160 6.25 -9.30 -27.96
N THR A 161 7.47 -9.55 -28.40
CA THR A 161 8.53 -10.10 -27.53
C THR A 161 9.01 -9.02 -26.57
N LYS A 162 8.32 -8.88 -25.44
CA LYS A 162 8.66 -7.93 -24.37
C LYS A 162 9.91 -8.39 -23.62
N SER A 163 10.76 -7.44 -23.24
CA SER A 163 11.89 -7.69 -22.34
C SER A 163 11.42 -8.16 -20.95
N ALA A 164 12.33 -8.77 -20.17
CA ALA A 164 12.01 -9.24 -18.82
C ALA A 164 11.49 -8.10 -17.90
N ASP A 165 12.08 -6.91 -18.01
CA ASP A 165 11.66 -5.71 -17.27
C ASP A 165 10.24 -5.25 -17.66
N GLU A 166 9.90 -5.29 -18.95
CA GLU A 166 8.56 -4.96 -19.44
C GLU A 166 7.52 -5.99 -19.00
N GLN A 167 7.86 -7.29 -19.02
CA GLN A 167 6.99 -8.35 -18.51
C GLN A 167 6.75 -8.20 -17.00
N GLN A 168 7.77 -7.85 -16.22
CA GLN A 168 7.62 -7.59 -14.79
C GLN A 168 6.74 -6.35 -14.54
N ARG A 169 6.94 -5.26 -15.31
CA ARG A 169 6.08 -4.07 -15.22
C ARG A 169 4.63 -4.38 -15.57
N GLU A 170 4.40 -5.16 -16.62
CA GLU A 170 3.08 -5.59 -17.05
C GLU A 170 2.38 -6.46 -15.99
N ARG A 171 3.09 -7.38 -15.34
CA ARG A 171 2.55 -8.15 -14.20
C ARG A 171 2.13 -7.25 -13.05
N ALA A 172 2.93 -6.24 -12.71
CA ALA A 172 2.56 -5.25 -11.69
C ALA A 172 1.35 -4.41 -12.11
N GLU A 173 1.28 -3.98 -13.39
CA GLU A 173 0.13 -3.27 -13.97
C GLU A 173 -1.17 -4.10 -13.89
N GLN A 174 -1.10 -5.40 -14.25
CA GLN A 174 -2.22 -6.34 -14.17
C GLN A 174 -2.67 -6.60 -12.73
N ALA A 175 -1.73 -6.89 -11.82
CA ALA A 175 -2.03 -7.15 -10.41
C ALA A 175 -2.65 -5.92 -9.71
N MET A 176 -2.13 -4.72 -10.00
CA MET A 176 -2.68 -3.46 -9.51
C MET A 176 -4.11 -3.24 -10.01
N ALA A 177 -4.34 -3.43 -11.31
CA ALA A 177 -5.66 -3.27 -11.90
C ALA A 177 -6.70 -4.24 -11.30
N ALA A 178 -6.33 -5.51 -11.12
CA ALA A 178 -7.17 -6.53 -10.48
C ALA A 178 -7.45 -6.22 -9.00
N ALA A 179 -6.47 -5.70 -8.26
CA ALA A 179 -6.68 -5.28 -6.87
C ALA A 179 -7.63 -4.08 -6.75
N VAL A 180 -7.55 -3.10 -7.65
CA VAL A 180 -8.50 -1.97 -7.69
C VAL A 180 -9.91 -2.45 -8.06
N GLU A 181 -10.04 -3.40 -8.97
CA GLU A 181 -11.32 -4.04 -9.30
C GLU A 181 -11.91 -4.76 -8.07
N ALA A 182 -11.13 -5.64 -7.42
CA ALA A 182 -11.55 -6.35 -6.22
C ALA A 182 -11.97 -5.40 -5.07
N VAL A 183 -11.22 -4.32 -4.84
CA VAL A 183 -11.57 -3.31 -3.82
C VAL A 183 -12.89 -2.61 -4.14
N ASN A 184 -13.19 -2.32 -5.41
CA ASN A 184 -14.47 -1.73 -5.80
C ASN A 184 -15.62 -2.77 -5.79
N SER A 185 -15.34 -4.06 -6.00
CA SER A 185 -16.35 -5.12 -5.90
C SER A 185 -16.86 -5.33 -4.47
N LEU A 186 -16.07 -4.97 -3.44
CA LEU A 186 -16.52 -4.95 -2.05
C LEU A 186 -17.63 -3.90 -1.79
N ASP A 187 -17.84 -2.96 -2.71
CA ASP A 187 -18.92 -1.96 -2.64
C ASP A 187 -20.27 -2.46 -3.16
N ALA A 188 -20.32 -3.61 -3.84
CA ALA A 188 -21.55 -4.10 -4.50
C ALA A 188 -22.67 -4.52 -3.53
N GLY A 189 -22.42 -4.47 -2.21
CA GLY A 189 -23.37 -4.74 -1.13
C GLY A 189 -24.36 -3.61 -0.83
N GLY A 190 -25.10 -3.15 -1.84
CA GLY A 190 -26.33 -2.36 -1.69
C GLY A 190 -26.20 -0.87 -1.37
N GLU A 191 -27.27 -0.10 -1.67
CA GLU A 191 -27.37 1.31 -1.32
C GLU A 191 -27.38 1.50 0.22
N GLY A 192 -26.47 2.33 0.73
CA GLY A 192 -26.29 2.56 2.16
C GLY A 192 -25.31 1.60 2.85
N GLY A 193 -24.69 0.66 2.13
CA GLY A 193 -23.66 -0.23 2.68
C GLY A 193 -22.42 0.53 3.22
N PRO A 194 -21.82 0.09 4.35
CA PRO A 194 -20.75 0.83 5.04
C PRO A 194 -19.40 0.93 4.30
N VAL A 195 -19.29 0.38 3.08
CA VAL A 195 -18.01 0.23 2.34
C VAL A 195 -17.74 1.35 1.34
N ASN A 196 -18.74 2.19 0.98
CA ASN A 196 -18.53 3.34 0.07
C ASN A 196 -17.77 4.53 0.70
N ASN A 197 -16.79 4.24 1.55
CA ASN A 197 -15.85 5.21 2.10
C ASN A 197 -14.51 5.10 1.35
N PRO A 198 -14.13 6.10 0.54
CA PRO A 198 -12.92 6.01 -0.28
C PRO A 198 -11.60 6.00 0.53
N ASN A 199 -11.64 6.31 1.84
CA ASN A 199 -10.52 6.06 2.75
C ASN A 199 -10.34 4.57 3.07
N ILE A 200 -11.44 3.82 3.18
CA ILE A 200 -11.40 2.36 3.39
C ILE A 200 -10.85 1.71 2.11
N LYS A 201 -11.38 2.09 0.94
CA LYS A 201 -10.89 1.58 -0.36
C LYS A 201 -9.39 1.80 -0.55
N PHE A 202 -8.91 3.03 -0.28
CA PHE A 202 -7.47 3.33 -0.33
C PHE A 202 -6.66 2.48 0.66
N ARG A 203 -7.11 2.30 1.91
CA ARG A 203 -6.45 1.44 2.90
C ARG A 203 -6.42 -0.03 2.45
N SER A 204 -7.53 -0.54 1.89
CA SER A 204 -7.62 -1.90 1.37
C SER A 204 -6.62 -2.12 0.23
N PHE A 205 -6.54 -1.20 -0.73
CA PHE A 205 -5.55 -1.22 -1.81
C PHE A 205 -4.11 -1.27 -1.29
N VAL A 206 -3.76 -0.45 -0.29
CA VAL A 206 -2.43 -0.48 0.33
C VAL A 206 -2.15 -1.83 1.00
N CYS A 207 -3.12 -2.40 1.73
CA CYS A 207 -2.97 -3.73 2.34
C CYS A 207 -2.81 -4.83 1.27
N SER A 208 -3.60 -4.80 0.20
CA SER A 208 -3.48 -5.73 -0.93
C SER A 208 -2.10 -5.65 -1.60
N GLY A 209 -1.55 -4.45 -1.76
CA GLY A 209 -0.21 -4.25 -2.33
C GLY A 209 0.89 -4.81 -1.42
N LEU A 210 0.76 -4.67 -0.10
CA LEU A 210 1.69 -5.27 0.86
C LEU A 210 1.61 -6.80 0.86
N ASN A 211 0.39 -7.36 0.88
CA ASN A 211 0.18 -8.80 0.85
C ASN A 211 0.69 -9.45 -0.46
N ALA A 212 0.67 -8.70 -1.57
CA ALA A 212 1.24 -9.12 -2.84
C ALA A 212 2.78 -8.93 -2.93
N GLY A 213 3.39 -8.19 -2.00
CA GLY A 213 4.78 -7.72 -2.09
C GLY A 213 5.01 -6.62 -3.14
N LEU A 214 3.95 -6.11 -3.77
CA LEU A 214 3.99 -5.27 -4.97
C LEU A 214 3.59 -3.79 -4.74
N LEU A 215 3.39 -3.36 -3.49
CA LEU A 215 2.92 -1.99 -3.20
C LEU A 215 3.80 -0.92 -3.87
N HIS A 216 5.12 -1.12 -3.85
CA HIS A 216 6.08 -0.14 -4.36
C HIS A 216 6.01 0.00 -5.89
N GLU A 217 5.88 -1.10 -6.64
CA GLU A 217 5.61 -1.05 -8.08
C GLU A 217 4.22 -0.47 -8.36
N TRP A 218 3.20 -0.79 -7.56
CA TRP A 218 1.85 -0.27 -7.76
C TRP A 218 1.78 1.26 -7.63
N ILE A 219 2.50 1.85 -6.66
CA ILE A 219 2.64 3.32 -6.56
C ILE A 219 3.42 3.88 -7.78
N GLY A 220 4.44 3.16 -8.27
CA GLY A 220 5.12 3.50 -9.51
C GLY A 220 4.18 3.50 -10.73
N VAL A 221 3.33 2.48 -10.88
CA VAL A 221 2.36 2.35 -11.98
C VAL A 221 1.34 3.49 -11.97
N ILE A 222 0.73 3.82 -10.82
CA ILE A 222 -0.28 4.88 -10.78
C ILE A 222 0.29 6.28 -11.06
N ASN A 223 1.58 6.49 -10.74
CA ASN A 223 2.27 7.75 -11.02
C ASN A 223 2.84 7.84 -12.46
N ALA A 224 2.99 6.73 -13.18
CA ALA A 224 3.57 6.70 -14.52
C ALA A 224 2.69 7.37 -15.60
N ASP A 225 1.38 7.42 -15.40
CA ASP A 225 0.44 7.98 -16.39
C ASP A 225 0.40 9.52 -16.36
N LYS A 226 1.19 10.16 -17.22
CA LYS A 226 1.33 11.63 -17.26
C LYS A 226 0.01 12.37 -17.45
N GLN A 227 -0.96 11.80 -18.16
CA GLN A 227 -2.28 12.42 -18.38
C GLN A 227 -3.09 12.42 -17.07
N THR A 228 -3.15 11.29 -16.38
CA THR A 228 -3.78 11.16 -15.06
C THR A 228 -3.07 12.03 -14.02
N MET A 229 -1.74 12.05 -13.99
CA MET A 229 -0.98 12.94 -13.10
C MET A 229 -1.25 14.42 -13.38
N ASN A 230 -1.37 14.83 -14.66
CA ASN A 230 -1.76 16.18 -15.01
C ASN A 230 -3.21 16.53 -14.62
N LYS A 231 -4.14 15.56 -14.63
CA LYS A 231 -5.51 15.74 -14.14
C LYS A 231 -5.54 15.94 -12.62
N PHE A 232 -4.84 15.10 -11.86
CA PHE A 232 -4.97 15.03 -10.40
C PHE A 232 -3.95 15.83 -9.59
N TYR A 233 -2.80 16.22 -10.14
CA TYR A 233 -1.75 16.89 -9.36
C TYR A 233 -1.30 18.23 -9.97
N LYS A 234 -0.94 19.18 -9.09
CA LYS A 234 -0.19 20.41 -9.41
C LYS A 234 1.24 20.04 -9.79
N ALA A 235 1.93 20.89 -10.56
CA ALA A 235 3.28 20.60 -11.07
C ALA A 235 4.32 20.34 -9.95
N TRP A 236 4.21 21.05 -8.83
CA TRP A 236 5.07 20.96 -7.64
C TRP A 236 4.74 19.80 -6.69
N ALA A 237 3.83 18.89 -7.06
CA ALA A 237 3.48 17.76 -6.21
C ALA A 237 4.67 16.79 -6.05
N CYS A 238 4.98 16.37 -4.82
CA CYS A 238 6.12 15.48 -4.52
C CYS A 238 6.11 14.13 -5.26
N VAL A 239 4.94 13.72 -5.76
CA VAL A 239 4.75 12.51 -6.59
C VAL A 239 4.98 12.73 -8.10
N ARG A 240 5.32 13.97 -8.50
CA ARG A 240 5.61 14.35 -9.89
C ARG A 240 7.07 14.71 -10.14
N ASP A 241 7.77 15.16 -9.11
CA ASP A 241 9.22 15.20 -9.16
C ASP A 241 9.72 13.76 -9.28
N HIS A 242 10.67 13.52 -10.20
CA HIS A 242 11.30 12.24 -10.58
C HIS A 242 10.58 11.47 -11.70
#